data_AF-A0A3S9Z9A3-F1
#
_entry.id   AF-A0A3S9Z9A3-F1
#
_cell.length_a   1.000
_cell.length_b   1.000
_cell.length_c   1.000
_cell.angle_alpha   90.00
_cell.angle_beta   90.00
_cell.angle_gamma   90.00
#
_symmetry.space_group_name_H-M   'P 1'
#
loop_
_entity.id
_entity.type
_entity.pdbx_description
1 polymer ?
#
loop_
_entity_poly.entity_id
_entity_poly.type
_entity_poly.pdbx_seq_one_letter_code
_entity_poly.pdbx_strand_id
1 'polypeptide(L)'
;MRPPFDDTPDARPLTPGEAPRWEAALALVERDLRATLPEHGGLRLLAMPSGQDDFPELVYVALADGSWWGNGFEPDPSVSALDALAVVAEAAQDTVSERLWRAWPVCAAHGLGMHVGGTDERVEWWCSGGSDGSDGSGTGHVRSGVGELADVQPLPARRGSGRYGHRASR
;
A
#
# COMPACT_ATOMS: atom_id res chain seq x y z
N MET A 1 -32.87 -7.01 -20.50
CA MET A 1 -32.37 -8.39 -20.71
C MET A 1 -30.94 -8.39 -20.17
N ARG A 2 -30.72 -8.95 -18.98
CA ARG A 2 -29.39 -9.01 -18.35
C ARG A 2 -28.56 -10.08 -19.09
N PRO A 3 -27.28 -9.84 -19.45
CA PRO A 3 -26.50 -10.85 -20.15
C PRO A 3 -26.32 -12.11 -19.27
N PRO A 4 -26.36 -13.32 -19.85
CA PRO A 4 -26.40 -14.60 -19.13
C PRO A 4 -25.12 -14.99 -18.39
N PHE A 5 -24.12 -14.09 -18.30
CA PHE A 5 -22.86 -14.28 -17.57
C PHE A 5 -22.69 -13.27 -16.44
N ASP A 6 -23.70 -12.45 -16.18
CA ASP A 6 -23.70 -11.38 -15.17
C ASP A 6 -24.40 -11.87 -13.90
N ASP A 7 -23.95 -13.04 -13.43
CA ASP A 7 -24.27 -13.63 -12.13
C ASP A 7 -23.03 -13.66 -11.23
N THR A 8 -21.99 -12.87 -11.56
CA THR A 8 -20.95 -12.54 -10.59
C THR A 8 -21.64 -11.88 -9.40
N PRO A 9 -21.55 -12.46 -8.20
CA PRO A 9 -22.10 -11.82 -7.03
C PRO A 9 -21.43 -10.45 -6.88
N ASP A 10 -22.24 -9.40 -6.85
CA ASP A 10 -21.74 -8.03 -6.81
C ASP A 10 -20.86 -7.83 -5.58
N ALA A 11 -19.64 -7.35 -5.80
CA ALA A 11 -18.77 -6.93 -4.71
C ALA A 11 -19.50 -5.88 -3.86
N ARG A 12 -19.60 -6.11 -2.56
CA ARG A 12 -20.28 -5.21 -1.62
C ARG A 12 -19.25 -4.57 -0.69
N PRO A 13 -19.42 -3.29 -0.33
CA PRO A 13 -18.66 -2.73 0.79
C PRO A 13 -18.94 -3.50 2.08
N LEU A 14 -17.91 -3.72 2.90
CA LEU A 14 -18.12 -4.22 4.26
C LEU A 14 -18.88 -3.17 5.08
N THR A 15 -19.80 -3.65 5.91
CA THR A 15 -20.51 -2.79 6.86
C THR A 15 -19.63 -2.50 8.08
N PRO A 16 -19.70 -1.30 8.69
CA PRO A 16 -18.90 -0.99 9.86
C PRO A 16 -19.14 -1.97 11.02
N GLY A 17 -18.06 -2.52 11.58
CA GLY A 17 -18.10 -3.51 12.65
C GLY A 17 -18.30 -4.95 12.19
N GLU A 18 -18.40 -5.20 10.89
CA GLU A 18 -18.46 -6.54 10.32
C GLU A 18 -17.11 -7.26 10.44
N ALA A 19 -16.03 -6.50 10.29
CA ALA A 19 -14.65 -7.01 10.32
C ALA A 19 -13.73 -6.04 11.09
N PRO A 20 -13.97 -5.81 12.40
CA PRO A 20 -13.38 -4.68 13.13
C PRO A 20 -11.84 -4.69 13.16
N ARG A 21 -11.22 -5.88 13.15
CA ARG A 21 -9.75 -5.99 13.09
C ARG A 21 -9.22 -5.57 11.71
N TRP A 22 -9.88 -6.00 10.65
CA TRP A 22 -9.53 -5.66 9.27
C TRP A 22 -9.80 -4.17 8.98
N GLU A 23 -10.87 -3.62 9.54
CA GLU A 23 -11.18 -2.18 9.49
C GLU A 23 -10.12 -1.34 10.21
N ALA A 24 -9.67 -1.79 11.39
CA ALA A 24 -8.60 -1.11 12.13
C ALA A 24 -7.27 -1.14 11.37
N ALA A 25 -6.93 -2.28 10.74
CA ALA A 25 -5.79 -2.39 9.85
C ALA A 25 -5.90 -1.44 8.64
N LEU A 26 -7.07 -1.40 8.00
CA LEU A 26 -7.34 -0.49 6.88
C LEU A 26 -7.14 0.97 7.27
N ALA A 27 -7.60 1.38 8.45
CA ALA A 27 -7.45 2.75 8.93
C ALA A 27 -5.97 3.19 9.07
N LEU A 28 -5.08 2.28 9.47
CA LEU A 28 -3.64 2.55 9.53
C LEU A 28 -3.06 2.73 8.12
N VAL A 29 -3.38 1.83 7.19
CA VAL A 29 -2.89 1.91 5.81
C VAL A 29 -3.46 3.14 5.08
N GLU A 30 -4.72 3.51 5.33
CA GLU A 30 -5.30 4.75 4.81
C GLU A 30 -4.59 6.01 5.30
N ARG A 31 -4.09 6.02 6.55
CA ARG A 31 -3.32 7.16 7.05
C ARG A 31 -2.07 7.39 6.20
N ASP A 32 -1.41 6.32 5.82
CA ASP A 32 -0.24 6.36 4.94
C ASP A 32 -0.60 6.76 3.50
N LEU A 33 -1.72 6.24 2.98
CA LEU A 33 -2.22 6.65 1.66
C LEU A 33 -2.51 8.15 1.65
N ARG A 34 -3.25 8.67 2.63
CA ARG A 34 -3.57 10.10 2.73
C ARG A 34 -2.32 10.98 2.86
N ALA A 35 -1.27 10.46 3.52
CA ALA A 35 -0.01 11.19 3.67
C ALA A 35 0.80 11.28 2.36
N THR A 36 0.64 10.31 1.46
CA THR A 36 1.50 10.17 0.27
C THR A 36 0.77 10.40 -1.06
N LEU A 37 -0.55 10.22 -1.08
CA LEU A 37 -1.44 10.29 -2.23
C LEU A 37 -2.81 10.90 -1.83
N PRO A 38 -2.86 12.13 -1.27
CA PRO A 38 -4.09 12.74 -0.76
C PRO A 38 -5.20 12.92 -1.81
N GLU A 39 -4.84 12.97 -3.10
CA GLU A 39 -5.77 13.14 -4.22
C GLU A 39 -6.63 11.89 -4.51
N HIS A 40 -6.23 10.71 -4.03
CA HIS A 40 -6.89 9.44 -4.34
C HIS A 40 -7.97 9.04 -3.32
N GLY A 41 -8.25 9.89 -2.33
CA GLY A 41 -9.27 9.65 -1.32
C GLY A 41 -8.84 8.59 -0.29
N GLY A 42 -9.77 7.73 0.10
CA GLY A 42 -9.55 6.64 1.06
C GLY A 42 -9.56 5.26 0.41
N LEU A 43 -9.28 4.25 1.22
CA LEU A 43 -9.41 2.84 0.86
C LEU A 43 -10.72 2.28 1.44
N ARG A 44 -11.16 1.14 0.90
CA ARG A 44 -12.36 0.44 1.37
C ARG A 44 -12.13 -1.05 1.36
N LEU A 45 -12.78 -1.77 2.28
CA LEU A 45 -12.88 -3.22 2.19
C LEU A 45 -14.11 -3.59 1.36
N LEU A 46 -13.91 -4.45 0.36
CA LEU A 46 -14.99 -5.03 -0.44
C LEU A 46 -15.04 -6.54 -0.20
N ALA A 47 -16.23 -7.03 0.15
CA ALA A 47 -16.54 -8.44 0.28
C ALA A 47 -17.07 -8.93 -1.08
N MET A 48 -16.45 -9.98 -1.60
CA MET A 48 -16.89 -10.64 -2.82
C MET A 48 -17.22 -12.10 -2.52
N PRO A 49 -18.47 -12.53 -2.75
CA PRO A 49 -18.81 -13.93 -2.61
C PRO A 49 -18.03 -14.74 -3.64
N SER A 50 -17.56 -15.92 -3.24
CA SER A 50 -16.70 -16.79 -4.05
C SER A 50 -17.37 -17.34 -5.33
N GLY A 51 -18.69 -17.16 -5.47
CA GLY A 51 -19.49 -17.72 -6.56
C GLY A 51 -19.60 -19.26 -6.52
N GLN A 52 -19.05 -19.90 -5.48
CA GLN A 52 -19.06 -21.33 -5.27
C GLN A 52 -19.48 -21.61 -3.82
N ASP A 53 -20.53 -22.41 -3.62
CA ASP A 53 -21.18 -22.61 -2.32
C ASP A 53 -20.24 -23.08 -1.19
N ASP A 54 -19.12 -23.74 -1.53
CA ASP A 54 -18.16 -24.29 -0.57
C ASP A 54 -16.94 -23.39 -0.30
N PHE A 55 -16.86 -22.21 -0.93
CA PHE A 55 -15.73 -21.30 -0.77
C PHE A 55 -16.11 -20.07 0.05
N PRO A 56 -15.26 -19.64 1.00
CA PRO A 56 -15.56 -18.48 1.83
C PRO A 56 -15.65 -17.19 1.00
N GLU A 57 -16.40 -16.22 1.51
CA GLU A 57 -16.36 -14.85 1.00
C GLU A 57 -14.93 -14.29 1.18
N LEU A 58 -14.41 -13.68 0.12
CA LEU A 58 -13.08 -13.05 0.15
C LEU A 58 -13.23 -11.54 0.28
N VAL A 59 -12.31 -10.95 1.04
CA VAL A 59 -12.21 -9.50 1.22
C VAL A 59 -11.06 -8.95 0.40
N TYR A 60 -11.30 -7.81 -0.23
CA TYR A 60 -10.35 -7.07 -1.05
C TYR A 60 -10.19 -5.66 -0.49
N VAL A 61 -9.00 -5.09 -0.64
CA VAL A 61 -8.79 -3.65 -0.45
C VAL A 61 -9.02 -2.95 -1.78
N ALA A 62 -9.87 -1.95 -1.80
CA ALA A 62 -10.20 -1.17 -2.98
C ALA A 62 -9.89 0.33 -2.78
N LEU A 63 -9.68 1.03 -3.89
CA LEU A 63 -9.69 2.48 -3.92
C LEU A 63 -11.10 3.04 -3.65
N ALA A 64 -11.20 4.35 -3.42
CA ALA A 64 -12.46 5.02 -3.11
C ALA A 64 -13.54 4.87 -4.19
N ASP A 65 -13.13 4.69 -5.45
CA ASP A 65 -14.02 4.45 -6.60
C ASP A 65 -14.50 2.99 -6.70
N GLY A 66 -14.08 2.14 -5.76
CA GLY A 66 -14.44 0.73 -5.72
C GLY A 66 -13.60 -0.13 -6.65
N SER A 67 -12.52 0.39 -7.23
CA SER A 67 -11.60 -0.40 -8.04
C SER A 67 -10.52 -1.07 -7.18
N TRP A 68 -10.23 -2.35 -7.43
CA TRP A 68 -9.20 -3.13 -6.71
C TRP A 68 -8.33 -3.95 -7.67
N TRP A 69 -7.21 -4.45 -7.18
CA TRP A 69 -6.34 -5.43 -7.85
C TRP A 69 -5.73 -6.39 -6.83
N GLY A 70 -5.23 -7.54 -7.31
CA GLY A 70 -4.58 -8.54 -6.48
C GLY A 70 -5.54 -9.60 -5.95
N ASN A 71 -5.04 -10.42 -5.03
CA ASN A 71 -5.80 -11.50 -4.41
C ASN A 71 -6.61 -10.98 -3.21
N GLY A 72 -7.78 -11.58 -3.01
CA GLY A 72 -8.55 -11.37 -1.80
C GLY A 72 -8.02 -12.24 -0.66
N PHE A 73 -8.40 -11.89 0.56
CA PHE A 73 -8.06 -12.64 1.77
C PHE A 73 -9.33 -13.08 2.49
N GLU A 74 -9.26 -14.21 3.18
CA GLU A 74 -10.36 -14.65 4.05
C GLU A 74 -10.37 -13.80 5.32
N PRO A 75 -11.52 -13.22 5.72
CA PRO A 75 -11.60 -12.34 6.88
C PRO A 75 -11.65 -13.12 8.21
N ASP A 76 -10.69 -14.02 8.45
CA ASP A 76 -10.65 -14.86 9.66
C ASP A 76 -10.57 -13.99 10.93
N PRO A 77 -11.54 -14.08 11.86
CA PRO A 77 -11.54 -13.31 13.10
C PRO A 77 -10.49 -13.78 14.12
N SER A 78 -9.77 -14.87 13.86
CA SER A 78 -8.73 -15.41 14.75
C SER A 78 -7.35 -14.79 14.53
N VAL A 79 -7.13 -14.16 13.37
CA VAL A 79 -5.82 -13.56 13.03
C VAL A 79 -5.40 -12.48 14.02
N SER A 80 -4.09 -12.34 14.23
CA SER A 80 -3.57 -11.28 15.08
C SER A 80 -3.77 -9.90 14.43
N ALA A 81 -3.68 -8.84 15.22
CA ALA A 81 -3.75 -7.47 14.69
C ALA A 81 -2.59 -7.15 13.74
N LEU A 82 -1.40 -7.72 13.97
CA LEU A 82 -0.23 -7.54 13.11
C LEU A 82 -0.41 -8.28 11.79
N ASP A 83 -0.92 -9.52 11.82
CA ASP A 83 -1.18 -10.29 10.59
C ASP A 83 -2.24 -9.60 9.73
N ALA A 84 -3.33 -9.12 10.35
CA ALA A 84 -4.34 -8.35 9.64
C ALA A 84 -3.75 -7.07 9.01
N LEU A 85 -2.85 -6.38 9.72
CA LEU A 85 -2.19 -5.20 9.20
C LEU A 85 -1.25 -5.52 8.02
N ALA A 86 -0.47 -6.59 8.10
CA ALA A 86 0.41 -7.02 7.03
C ALA A 86 -0.39 -7.35 5.76
N VAL A 87 -1.43 -8.18 5.89
CA VAL A 87 -2.29 -8.60 4.77
C VAL A 87 -2.99 -7.40 4.12
N VAL A 88 -3.54 -6.48 4.93
CA VAL A 88 -4.20 -5.27 4.38
C VAL A 88 -3.20 -4.33 3.74
N ALA A 89 -1.99 -4.18 4.29
CA ALA A 89 -0.95 -3.35 3.71
C ALA A 89 -0.47 -3.89 2.36
N GLU A 90 -0.30 -5.22 2.23
CA GLU A 90 0.06 -5.88 0.98
C GLU A 90 -1.05 -5.74 -0.07
N ALA A 91 -2.30 -6.05 0.30
CA ALA A 91 -3.44 -5.91 -0.60
C ALA A 91 -3.66 -4.46 -1.06
N ALA A 92 -3.44 -3.49 -0.17
CA ALA A 92 -3.46 -2.07 -0.52
C ALA A 92 -2.31 -1.71 -1.47
N GLN A 93 -1.11 -2.22 -1.21
CA GLN A 93 0.06 -1.99 -2.06
C GLN A 93 -0.19 -2.48 -3.49
N ASP A 94 -0.69 -3.69 -3.65
CA ASP A 94 -1.03 -4.25 -4.96
C ASP A 94 -2.11 -3.41 -5.66
N THR A 95 -3.19 -3.08 -4.93
CA THR A 95 -4.29 -2.29 -5.48
C THR A 95 -3.83 -0.91 -5.92
N VAL A 96 -3.14 -0.17 -5.06
CA VAL A 96 -2.67 1.18 -5.38
C VAL A 96 -1.66 1.12 -6.51
N SER A 97 -0.72 0.18 -6.48
CA SER A 97 0.34 0.11 -7.48
C SER A 97 -0.18 -0.18 -8.87
N GLU A 98 -1.09 -1.13 -8.99
CA GLU A 98 -1.60 -1.61 -10.27
C GLU A 98 -2.74 -0.75 -10.80
N ARG A 99 -3.61 -0.22 -9.92
CA ARG A 99 -4.68 0.68 -10.35
C ARG A 99 -4.18 2.05 -10.74
N LEU A 100 -3.16 2.56 -10.05
CA LEU A 100 -2.61 3.89 -10.34
C LEU A 100 -1.38 3.85 -11.23
N TRP A 101 -0.89 2.66 -11.61
CA TRP A 101 0.33 2.47 -12.41
C TRP A 101 1.55 3.19 -11.85
N ARG A 102 1.70 3.16 -10.53
CA ARG A 102 2.75 3.88 -9.78
C ARG A 102 3.18 3.06 -8.58
N ALA A 103 4.48 2.90 -8.36
CA ALA A 103 4.97 2.28 -7.13
C ALA A 103 4.42 3.00 -5.89
N TRP A 104 3.94 2.25 -4.91
CA TRP A 104 3.46 2.82 -3.65
C TRP A 104 3.64 1.86 -2.46
N PRO A 105 4.03 2.38 -1.28
CA PRO A 105 4.54 3.73 -1.04
C PRO A 105 5.98 3.90 -1.57
N VAL A 106 6.38 5.13 -1.88
CA VAL A 106 7.73 5.43 -2.39
C VAL A 106 8.64 5.88 -1.25
N CYS A 107 9.84 5.30 -1.19
CA CYS A 107 10.89 5.71 -0.28
C CYS A 107 11.41 7.11 -0.66
N ALA A 108 11.27 8.09 0.22
CA ALA A 108 11.75 9.45 -0.03
C ALA A 108 13.29 9.55 -0.13
N ALA A 109 14.03 8.59 0.40
CA ALA A 109 15.50 8.59 0.33
C ALA A 109 16.02 8.12 -1.04
N HIS A 110 15.39 7.10 -1.64
CA HIS A 110 15.88 6.44 -2.85
C HIS A 110 14.97 6.57 -4.07
N GLY A 111 13.73 7.06 -3.90
CA GLY A 111 12.74 7.13 -4.98
C GLY A 111 12.24 5.76 -5.45
N LEU A 112 12.47 4.69 -4.67
CA LEU A 112 12.08 3.32 -4.97
C LEU A 112 10.77 2.96 -4.27
N GLY A 113 9.99 2.05 -4.86
CA GLY A 113 8.88 1.40 -4.16
C GLY A 113 9.38 0.70 -2.90
N MET A 114 8.67 0.90 -1.80
CA MET A 114 8.87 0.15 -0.57
C MET A 114 8.00 -1.11 -0.61
N HIS A 115 8.33 -2.08 0.24
CA HIS A 115 7.57 -3.31 0.41
C HIS A 115 7.09 -3.41 1.85
N VAL A 116 6.00 -4.14 2.05
CA VAL A 116 5.60 -4.58 3.39
C VAL A 116 6.67 -5.52 3.92
N GLY A 117 7.09 -5.28 5.15
CA GLY A 117 7.96 -6.16 5.93
C GLY A 117 7.58 -6.06 7.40
N GLY A 118 8.41 -6.61 8.27
CA GLY A 118 8.19 -6.47 9.71
C GLY A 118 8.87 -7.54 10.54
N THR A 119 8.60 -7.48 11.83
CA THR A 119 8.97 -8.47 12.83
C THR A 119 7.71 -8.99 13.52
N ASP A 120 7.85 -9.94 14.44
CA ASP A 120 6.75 -10.42 15.28
C ASP A 120 6.10 -9.31 16.14
N GLU A 121 6.70 -8.12 16.19
CA GLU A 121 6.24 -7.00 17.02
C GLU A 121 5.64 -5.85 16.18
N ARG A 122 5.90 -5.78 14.87
CA ARG A 122 5.55 -4.61 14.05
C ARG A 122 5.53 -4.88 12.56
N VAL A 123 4.58 -4.27 11.86
CA VAL A 123 4.52 -4.21 10.38
C VAL A 123 5.12 -2.90 9.89
N GLU A 124 5.95 -2.97 8.85
CA GLU A 124 6.84 -1.89 8.42
C GLU A 124 6.84 -1.69 6.91
N TRP A 125 7.14 -0.46 6.49
CA TRP A 125 7.53 -0.16 5.12
C TRP A 125 9.05 -0.24 5.00
N TRP A 126 9.51 -1.18 4.19
CA TRP A 126 10.94 -1.44 3.99
C TRP A 126 11.36 -1.08 2.56
N CYS A 127 12.50 -0.41 2.43
CA CYS A 127 13.12 -0.11 1.14
C CYS A 127 14.36 -0.97 0.95
N SER A 128 14.58 -1.51 -0.25
CA SER A 128 15.76 -2.31 -0.59
C SER A 128 17.06 -1.51 -0.72
N GLY A 129 16.98 -0.18 -0.85
CA GLY A 129 18.13 0.71 -1.06
C GLY A 129 18.54 0.82 -2.54
N GLY A 130 19.37 1.82 -2.84
CA GLY A 130 19.89 2.06 -4.20
C GLY A 130 21.03 1.13 -4.59
N SER A 131 21.10 0.75 -5.86
CA SER A 131 22.20 -0.06 -6.41
C SER A 131 23.44 0.75 -6.81
N ASP A 132 23.34 2.08 -6.82
CA ASP A 132 24.37 3.02 -7.23
C ASP A 132 25.13 3.55 -6.02
N GLY A 133 26.12 2.79 -5.54
CA GLY A 133 26.97 3.09 -4.37
C GLY A 133 27.85 4.35 -4.45
N SER A 134 27.33 5.50 -4.91
CA SER A 134 28.06 6.75 -5.03
C SER A 134 28.18 7.56 -3.73
N ASP A 135 27.48 7.15 -2.67
CA ASP A 135 27.41 7.89 -1.40
C ASP A 135 27.17 7.02 -0.15
N GLY A 136 27.33 5.69 -0.26
CA GLY A 136 27.26 4.77 0.89
C GLY A 136 25.85 4.52 1.44
N SER A 137 24.80 5.00 0.76
CA SER A 137 23.38 4.80 1.09
C SER A 137 22.73 3.68 0.25
N GLY A 138 23.47 2.62 -0.07
CA GLY A 138 22.99 1.52 -0.92
C GLY A 138 22.33 0.36 -0.17
N THR A 139 22.19 0.46 1.15
CA THR A 139 21.67 -0.63 1.98
C THR A 139 20.17 -0.48 2.23
N GLY A 140 19.44 -1.59 2.18
CA GLY A 140 18.04 -1.61 2.54
C GLY A 140 17.80 -1.15 3.98
N HIS A 141 16.67 -0.50 4.21
CA HIS A 141 16.31 0.09 5.50
C HIS A 141 14.81 0.07 5.73
N VAL A 142 14.43 0.00 7.00
CA VAL A 142 13.07 0.28 7.45
C VAL A 142 12.86 1.78 7.36
N ARG A 143 11.82 2.21 6.64
CA ARG A 143 11.44 3.62 6.54
C ARG A 143 10.55 4.05 7.69
N SER A 144 9.52 3.26 8.00
CA SER A 144 8.54 3.54 9.04
C SER A 144 7.75 2.29 9.40
N GLY A 145 6.93 2.37 10.45
CA GLY A 145 5.82 1.43 10.62
C GLY A 145 4.71 1.73 9.62
N VAL A 146 3.88 0.74 9.34
CA VAL A 146 2.61 0.98 8.64
C VAL A 146 1.69 1.82 9.54
N GLY A 147 1.13 2.88 8.97
CA GLY A 147 0.35 3.92 9.64
C GLY A 147 1.17 5.08 10.19
N GLU A 148 2.49 5.10 9.99
CA GLU A 148 3.39 6.12 10.51
C GLU A 148 4.15 6.89 9.40
N LEU A 149 3.83 6.70 8.12
CA LEU A 149 4.56 7.38 7.02
C LEU A 149 4.46 8.90 7.08
N ALA A 150 3.34 9.43 7.56
CA ALA A 150 3.13 10.88 7.74
C ALA A 150 4.18 11.53 8.66
N ASP A 151 4.73 10.74 9.60
CA ASP A 151 5.61 11.23 10.66
C ASP A 151 7.09 11.22 10.21
N VAL A 152 7.40 10.57 9.07
CA VAL A 152 8.77 10.45 8.56
C VAL A 152 9.05 11.50 7.50
N GLN A 153 9.62 12.63 7.93
CA GLN A 153 9.86 13.81 7.07
C GLN A 153 10.58 13.47 5.76
N PRO A 154 10.24 14.16 4.64
CA PRO A 154 11.07 14.12 3.45
C PRO A 154 12.45 14.67 3.80
N LEU A 155 13.50 13.90 3.54
CA LEU A 155 14.86 14.41 3.64
C LEU A 155 14.95 15.67 2.76
N PRO A 156 15.62 16.74 3.22
CA PRO A 156 15.77 17.94 2.41
C PRO A 156 16.40 17.56 1.08
N ALA A 157 15.77 17.98 -0.02
CA ALA A 157 16.26 17.76 -1.37
C ALA A 157 17.76 18.10 -1.42
N ARG A 158 18.59 17.13 -1.82
CA ARG A 158 20.03 17.36 -1.99
C ARG A 158 20.22 18.58 -2.86
N ARG A 159 20.80 19.64 -2.29
CA ARG A 159 21.22 20.81 -3.06
C ARG A 159 22.13 20.31 -4.17
N GLY A 160 21.71 20.49 -5.42
CA GLY A 160 22.49 20.12 -6.58
C GLY A 160 23.92 20.66 -6.42
N SER A 161 24.89 19.76 -6.54
CA SER A 161 26.29 20.14 -6.65
C SER A 161 26.47 20.87 -7.97
N GLY A 162 26.24 22.18 -7.96
CA GLY A 162 26.57 23.07 -9.06
C GLY A 162 28.05 22.92 -9.37
N ARG A 163 28.38 22.17 -10.43
CA ARG A 163 29.72 22.22 -10.99
C ARG A 163 29.85 23.51 -11.78
N TYR A 164 30.84 24.27 -11.34
CA TYR A 164 31.32 25.53 -11.85
C TYR A 164 31.53 25.51 -13.38
N GLY A 165 31.22 26.64 -14.00
CA GLY A 165 31.34 26.84 -15.43
C GLY A 165 32.77 26.82 -15.95
N HIS A 166 32.91 26.42 -17.22
CA HIS A 166 34.05 26.80 -18.03
C HIS A 166 33.62 27.80 -19.09
N ARG A 167 34.27 28.95 -19.04
CA ARG A 167 34.22 30.04 -20.02
C ARG A 167 34.59 29.56 -21.42
N ALA A 168 33.94 30.19 -22.39
CA ALA A 168 34.35 30.22 -23.78
C ALA A 168 35.77 30.79 -23.94
N SER A 169 36.51 30.20 -24.88
CA SER A 169 37.63 30.85 -25.56
C SER A 169 37.30 30.88 -27.05
N ARG A 170 37.37 32.09 -27.62
CA ARG A 170 37.46 32.35 -29.06
C ARG A 170 38.88 32.06 -29.53
#